data_AF-A0A9D8MXQ9-F1
#
_entry.id   AF-A0A9D8MXQ9-F1
#
_cell.length_a   1.000
_cell.length_b   1.000
_cell.length_c   1.000
_cell.angle_alpha   90.00
_cell.angle_beta   90.00
_cell.angle_gamma   90.00
#
_symmetry.space_group_name_H-M   'P 1'
#
loop_
_entity.id
_entity.type
_entity.pdbx_description
1 polymer ?
#
loop_
_entity_poly.entity_id
_entity_poly.type
_entity_poly.pdbx_seq_one_letter_code
_entity_poly.pdbx_strand_id
1 'polypeptide(L)'
;MKSRLATLLVLLPFLFSCGKPDVIVPPAPSDKQAIVDPTQSTDNPQTPEETPPDETVIPEDAILVTNAYMEKYLEEVKYKEGDWSYSKILDYPGGGPGEADIPPSVTISWPEGTSGALTLTLTEGEWSRVFNLAAGKTSLDVTNLVPNRKYEWVVTASDGTEVASDFFWTKGHLHQIFFTKQARNGRDLGGWKTTDGQTVKYRKIFRGGKMSENYIDAAGKRDALAEGIKAELELREEESASKVSPLGKDIDICAPYFLHGYKAMLEEGAKVKMAFEFVVNCLREDKPVFFHCAIGSDRTGTFSILLLGVLGVSEPDICKEYEITYFAPEKWSVTNGKVDRLRTNKNRYLQAINYFLTFGTYKDFRACVEKYLLSIGVSQQDISDFRALMLE
;
A
#
# COMPACT_ATOMS: atom_id res chain seq x y z
N MET A 1 -7.88 -30.57 -64.60
CA MET A 1 -6.93 -31.59 -65.11
C MET A 1 -5.73 -31.65 -64.16
N LYS A 2 -5.34 -32.87 -63.76
CA LYS A 2 -4.16 -33.27 -62.92
C LYS A 2 -4.32 -32.99 -61.41
N SER A 3 -4.69 -33.95 -60.55
CA SER A 3 -4.03 -35.20 -60.05
C SER A 3 -3.60 -34.98 -58.58
N ARG A 4 -4.46 -35.28 -57.60
CA ARG A 4 -4.43 -36.47 -56.71
C ARG A 4 -3.03 -36.85 -56.18
N LEU A 5 -2.78 -36.55 -54.91
CA LEU A 5 -2.02 -37.41 -53.99
C LEU A 5 -2.83 -37.50 -52.68
N ALA A 6 -3.25 -38.71 -52.33
CA ALA A 6 -3.91 -39.06 -51.08
C ALA A 6 -3.00 -40.06 -50.36
N THR A 7 -2.55 -39.72 -49.16
CA THR A 7 -1.80 -40.65 -48.29
C THR A 7 -2.76 -41.21 -47.26
N LEU A 8 -2.86 -42.54 -47.31
CA LEU A 8 -3.71 -43.42 -46.52
C LEU A 8 -3.07 -43.66 -45.15
N LEU A 9 -3.76 -43.33 -44.06
CA LEU A 9 -3.37 -43.73 -42.69
C LEU A 9 -4.12 -45.03 -42.35
N VAL A 10 -3.39 -46.14 -42.23
CA VAL A 10 -3.93 -47.46 -41.88
C VAL A 10 -3.92 -47.60 -40.35
N LEU A 11 -5.11 -47.80 -39.80
CA LEU A 11 -5.37 -48.31 -38.44
C LEU A 11 -5.47 -49.84 -38.50
N LEU A 12 -4.74 -50.55 -37.64
CA LEU A 12 -5.06 -51.93 -37.28
C LEU A 12 -4.60 -52.23 -35.84
N PRO A 13 -5.40 -52.96 -35.03
CA PRO A 13 -5.16 -53.07 -33.59
C PRO A 13 -4.77 -54.48 -33.10
N PHE A 14 -4.41 -54.54 -31.81
CA PHE A 14 -4.54 -55.64 -30.84
C PHE A 14 -3.65 -56.90 -30.95
N LEU A 15 -2.78 -57.08 -29.95
CA LEU A 15 -2.80 -58.14 -28.90
C LEU A 15 -1.38 -58.42 -28.37
N PHE A 16 -1.13 -58.20 -27.07
CA PHE A 16 -0.17 -59.01 -26.32
C PHE A 16 -0.59 -59.14 -24.84
N SER A 17 -0.22 -60.30 -24.31
CA SER A 17 -0.78 -61.05 -23.18
C SER A 17 -0.29 -60.61 -21.80
N CYS A 18 -1.08 -61.00 -20.79
CA CYS A 18 -0.80 -61.00 -19.34
C CYS A 18 0.55 -61.57 -18.93
N GLY A 19 1.13 -60.95 -17.89
CA GLY A 19 2.16 -61.52 -17.01
C GLY A 19 2.47 -60.54 -15.87
N LYS A 20 2.02 -60.83 -14.65
CA LYS A 20 2.40 -60.10 -13.41
C LYS A 20 3.81 -60.53 -12.98
N PRO A 21 4.61 -59.63 -12.38
CA PRO A 21 5.67 -60.04 -11.47
C PRO A 21 5.32 -59.73 -10.00
N ASP A 22 5.55 -60.74 -9.16
CA ASP A 22 5.47 -60.69 -7.70
C ASP A 22 6.51 -59.74 -7.11
N VAL A 23 6.10 -58.94 -6.12
CA VAL A 23 7.02 -58.17 -5.27
C VAL A 23 6.99 -58.76 -3.86
N ILE A 24 8.15 -59.27 -3.48
CA ILE A 24 8.47 -59.92 -2.21
C ILE A 24 8.65 -58.85 -1.13
N VAL A 25 7.94 -59.00 0.00
CA VAL A 25 8.07 -58.18 1.21
C VAL A 25 9.02 -58.88 2.20
N PRO A 26 10.09 -58.23 2.71
CA PRO A 26 10.87 -58.77 3.82
C PRO A 26 10.28 -58.40 5.19
N PRO A 27 10.47 -59.24 6.23
CA PRO A 27 9.74 -59.16 7.50
C PRO A 27 10.38 -58.20 8.52
N ALA A 28 9.54 -57.73 9.45
CA ALA A 28 9.94 -56.93 10.61
C ALA A 28 10.70 -57.75 11.67
N PRO A 29 11.62 -57.14 12.45
CA PRO A 29 12.15 -57.77 13.65
C PRO A 29 11.52 -57.22 14.94
N SER A 30 11.31 -58.15 15.88
CA SER A 30 10.82 -57.99 17.24
C SER A 30 11.94 -57.91 18.29
N ASP A 31 11.74 -57.08 19.31
CA ASP A 31 12.16 -57.15 20.73
C ASP A 31 13.57 -57.57 21.21
N LYS A 32 14.13 -56.65 22.03
CA LYS A 32 14.98 -56.77 23.25
C LYS A 32 16.40 -57.34 23.15
N GLN A 33 17.40 -56.52 23.49
CA GLN A 33 18.18 -56.62 24.76
C GLN A 33 19.23 -55.50 24.90
N ALA A 34 19.52 -55.16 26.16
CA ALA A 34 20.38 -54.08 26.61
C ALA A 34 21.88 -54.35 26.39
N ILE A 35 22.62 -53.28 26.08
CA ILE A 35 24.07 -53.19 26.33
C ILE A 35 24.33 -51.80 26.92
N VAL A 36 24.93 -51.80 28.10
CA VAL A 36 25.48 -50.63 28.81
C VAL A 36 26.95 -50.53 28.44
N ASP A 37 27.45 -49.34 28.10
CA ASP A 37 28.81 -48.95 28.44
C ASP A 37 28.90 -47.41 28.64
N PRO A 38 29.61 -46.91 29.67
CA PRO A 38 29.52 -45.54 30.16
C PRO A 38 30.76 -44.72 29.78
N THR A 39 30.55 -43.47 29.36
CA THR A 39 31.57 -42.43 29.55
C THR A 39 30.89 -41.09 29.81
N GLN A 40 31.16 -40.56 31.00
CA GLN A 40 30.82 -39.23 31.47
C GLN A 40 31.34 -38.14 30.51
N SER A 41 30.54 -37.11 30.26
CA SER A 41 30.99 -35.80 29.80
C SER A 41 30.18 -34.74 30.53
N THR A 42 30.90 -34.02 31.38
CA THR A 42 30.61 -32.82 32.18
C THR A 42 29.39 -31.97 31.79
N ASP A 43 28.50 -31.76 32.77
CA ASP A 43 27.52 -30.68 32.81
C ASP A 43 28.22 -29.32 32.67
N ASN A 44 27.82 -28.56 31.65
CA ASN A 44 28.05 -27.13 31.56
C ASN A 44 26.66 -26.48 31.62
N PRO A 45 26.33 -25.64 32.61
CA PRO A 45 25.02 -25.00 32.64
C PRO A 45 24.95 -24.01 31.48
N GLN A 46 24.23 -24.39 30.42
CA GLN A 46 23.82 -23.42 29.40
C GLN A 46 22.91 -22.41 30.09
N THR A 47 23.39 -21.17 30.22
CA THR A 47 22.54 -20.00 30.35
C THR A 47 21.44 -20.08 29.30
N PRO A 48 20.16 -19.82 29.64
CA PRO A 48 19.11 -19.79 28.62
C PRO A 48 19.52 -18.75 27.58
N GLU A 49 19.71 -19.19 26.36
CA GLU A 49 19.76 -18.29 25.21
C GLU A 49 18.39 -17.61 25.20
N GLU A 50 18.35 -16.35 25.61
CA GLU A 50 17.15 -15.52 25.45
C GLU A 50 16.87 -15.48 23.95
N THR A 51 15.83 -16.21 23.54
CA THR A 51 15.25 -16.08 22.21
C THR A 51 15.04 -14.57 21.98
N PRO A 52 15.60 -13.99 20.90
CA PRO A 52 15.36 -12.59 20.60
C PRO A 52 13.85 -12.35 20.60
N PRO A 53 13.35 -11.26 21.22
CA PRO A 53 11.92 -10.98 21.18
C PRO A 53 11.47 -10.96 19.71
N ASP A 54 10.38 -11.67 19.45
CA ASP A 54 9.74 -11.71 18.14
C ASP A 54 9.47 -10.26 17.68
N GLU A 55 10.22 -9.78 16.69
CA GLU A 55 10.14 -8.41 16.16
C GLU A 55 8.74 -8.07 15.61
N THR A 56 7.81 -9.04 15.60
CA THR A 56 6.42 -8.86 15.18
C THR A 56 5.46 -8.39 16.29
N VAL A 57 5.86 -8.39 17.57
CA VAL A 57 4.98 -7.90 18.65
C VAL A 57 5.17 -6.40 18.86
N ILE A 58 4.19 -5.61 18.45
CA ILE A 58 4.17 -4.16 18.69
C ILE A 58 3.97 -3.91 20.20
N PRO A 59 4.89 -3.17 20.86
CA PRO A 59 4.79 -2.88 22.29
C PRO A 59 3.53 -2.08 22.67
N GLU A 60 3.03 -2.24 23.90
CA GLU A 60 1.85 -1.50 24.37
C GLU A 60 2.05 0.01 24.38
N ASP A 61 3.28 0.45 24.70
CA ASP A 61 3.72 1.84 24.73
C ASP A 61 4.08 2.40 23.34
N ALA A 62 3.93 1.62 22.27
CA ALA A 62 4.11 2.11 20.91
C ALA A 62 3.21 3.32 20.62
N ILE A 63 3.77 4.30 19.91
CA ILE A 63 3.16 5.59 19.67
C ILE A 63 2.13 5.46 18.53
N LEU A 64 0.90 5.88 18.77
CA LEU A 64 -0.14 5.88 17.73
C LEU A 64 0.19 6.94 16.67
N VAL A 65 0.47 6.49 15.43
CA VAL A 65 0.82 7.35 14.28
C VAL A 65 -0.27 7.41 13.20
N THR A 66 -1.41 6.76 13.46
CA THR A 66 -2.65 7.02 12.74
C THR A 66 -3.49 8.00 13.57
N ASN A 67 -4.13 8.98 12.92
CA ASN A 67 -4.96 9.96 13.60
C ASN A 67 -6.05 9.24 14.40
N ALA A 68 -6.19 9.56 15.70
CA ALA A 68 -7.06 8.81 16.62
C ALA A 68 -8.52 8.73 16.16
N TYR A 69 -9.04 9.74 15.46
CA TYR A 69 -10.39 9.69 14.89
C TYR A 69 -10.50 8.72 13.72
N MET A 70 -9.46 8.67 12.88
CA MET A 70 -9.37 7.75 11.76
C MET A 70 -9.14 6.31 12.24
N GLU A 71 -8.32 6.14 13.27
CA GLU A 71 -8.09 4.86 13.93
C GLU A 71 -9.41 4.27 14.45
N LYS A 72 -10.15 5.06 15.22
CA LYS A 72 -11.49 4.69 15.71
C LYS A 72 -12.44 4.32 14.57
N TYR A 73 -12.40 5.05 13.46
CA TYR A 73 -13.19 4.74 12.27
C TYR A 73 -12.83 3.36 11.69
N LEU A 74 -11.54 3.08 11.53
CA LEU A 74 -11.06 1.81 10.97
C LEU A 74 -11.40 0.61 11.86
N GLU A 75 -11.39 0.81 13.18
CA GLU A 75 -11.75 -0.21 14.18
C GLU A 75 -13.26 -0.46 14.26
N GLU A 76 -14.06 0.61 14.42
CA GLU A 76 -15.47 0.50 14.81
C GLU A 76 -16.42 0.36 13.60
N VAL A 77 -16.08 0.93 12.44
CA VAL A 77 -16.95 0.86 11.27
C VAL A 77 -16.81 -0.50 10.60
N LYS A 78 -17.95 -1.17 10.42
CA LYS A 78 -18.05 -2.44 9.69
C LYS A 78 -19.03 -2.27 8.54
N TYR A 79 -18.59 -2.65 7.34
CA TYR A 79 -19.46 -2.76 6.17
C TYR A 79 -19.90 -4.21 6.01
N LYS A 80 -21.11 -4.41 5.51
CA LYS A 80 -21.62 -5.74 5.22
C LYS A 80 -21.00 -6.22 3.91
N GLU A 81 -20.25 -7.31 3.97
CA GLU A 81 -19.85 -8.04 2.77
C GLU A 81 -21.10 -8.40 1.97
N GLY A 82 -21.23 -7.94 0.74
CA GLY A 82 -22.40 -8.30 -0.07
C GLY A 82 -22.96 -7.18 -0.93
N ASP A 83 -22.81 -5.92 -0.50
CA ASP A 83 -23.76 -4.89 -0.85
C ASP A 83 -23.17 -3.56 -1.29
N TRP A 84 -21.83 -3.45 -1.22
CA TRP A 84 -21.02 -2.26 -1.48
C TRP A 84 -21.66 -1.00 -0.87
N SER A 85 -22.37 -1.19 0.25
CA SER A 85 -22.97 -0.09 0.98
C SER A 85 -21.85 0.55 1.76
N TYR A 86 -21.57 1.80 1.43
CA TYR A 86 -20.91 2.66 2.37
C TYR A 86 -22.02 3.31 3.21
N SER A 87 -22.00 3.08 4.51
CA SER A 87 -22.70 3.89 5.48
C SER A 87 -22.22 5.34 5.38
N LYS A 88 -23.17 6.27 5.40
CA LYS A 88 -22.94 7.60 5.94
C LYS A 88 -22.21 7.40 7.28
N ILE A 89 -21.04 8.01 7.47
CA ILE A 89 -20.45 8.12 8.81
C ILE A 89 -21.44 8.99 9.59
N LEU A 90 -22.36 8.33 10.31
CA LEU A 90 -23.58 8.96 10.81
C LEU A 90 -23.28 9.98 11.90
N ASP A 91 -22.20 9.75 12.64
CA ASP A 91 -21.63 10.66 13.63
C ASP A 91 -20.10 10.54 13.53
N TYR A 92 -19.45 11.55 12.96
CA TYR A 92 -17.99 11.65 13.09
C TYR A 92 -17.69 11.74 14.60
N PRO A 93 -16.89 10.83 15.20
CA PRO A 93 -16.30 11.17 16.48
C PRO A 93 -15.54 12.50 16.25
N GLY A 94 -15.92 13.57 16.96
CA GLY A 94 -15.29 14.90 16.82
C GLY A 94 -15.95 15.93 15.88
N GLY A 95 -17.11 15.65 15.25
CA GLY A 95 -17.99 16.72 14.73
C GLY A 95 -17.84 17.16 13.26
N GLY A 96 -17.27 16.34 12.37
CA GLY A 96 -17.31 16.59 10.92
C GLY A 96 -15.93 16.72 10.26
N PRO A 97 -15.85 17.24 9.01
CA PRO A 97 -14.60 17.41 8.27
C PRO A 97 -13.57 18.22 9.08
N GLY A 98 -12.61 17.51 9.64
CA GLY A 98 -11.52 18.06 10.44
C GLY A 98 -10.19 18.00 9.69
N GLU A 99 -9.10 18.35 10.37
CA GLU A 99 -7.74 18.10 9.88
C GLU A 99 -7.29 16.66 10.19
N ALA A 100 -8.22 15.69 10.19
CA ALA A 100 -7.96 14.32 10.61
C ALA A 100 -7.22 13.50 9.56
N ASP A 101 -7.13 13.97 8.32
CA ASP A 101 -6.20 13.46 7.30
C ASP A 101 -4.73 13.81 7.60
N ILE A 102 -4.44 14.72 8.55
CA ILE A 102 -3.06 14.96 9.01
C ILE A 102 -2.65 13.84 10.00
N PRO A 103 -1.49 13.18 9.79
CA PRO A 103 -0.94 12.25 10.75
C PRO A 103 -0.57 12.94 12.07
N PRO A 104 -0.66 12.26 13.22
CA PRO A 104 0.04 12.66 14.43
C PRO A 104 1.53 12.88 14.18
N SER A 105 2.14 13.78 14.96
CA SER A 105 3.59 13.94 15.01
C SER A 105 4.17 13.23 16.22
N VAL A 106 5.41 12.75 16.08
CA VAL A 106 6.24 12.27 17.19
C VAL A 106 7.32 13.32 17.46
N THR A 107 7.38 13.82 18.69
CA THR A 107 8.42 14.78 19.10
C THR A 107 9.66 14.01 19.54
N ILE A 108 10.74 14.11 18.78
CA ILE A 108 12.07 13.64 19.19
C ILE A 108 12.76 14.78 19.92
N SER A 109 13.35 14.52 21.09
CA SER A 109 14.03 15.54 21.92
C SER A 109 15.40 15.05 22.38
N TRP A 110 16.35 15.97 22.54
CA TRP A 110 17.72 15.69 22.97
C TRP A 110 18.25 16.79 23.91
N PRO A 111 19.34 16.53 24.67
CA PRO A 111 19.86 17.49 25.65
C PRO A 111 20.29 18.83 25.03
N GLU A 112 20.17 19.89 25.83
CA GLU A 112 20.83 21.16 25.56
C GLU A 112 22.36 21.03 25.69
N GLY A 113 23.11 21.86 24.96
CA GLY A 113 24.56 21.99 25.16
C GLY A 113 25.39 21.97 23.87
N THR A 114 24.79 21.63 22.73
CA THR A 114 25.52 21.61 21.46
C THR A 114 25.47 22.97 20.77
N SER A 115 26.63 23.59 20.58
CA SER A 115 26.76 24.79 19.76
C SER A 115 26.87 24.41 18.28
N GLY A 116 26.01 24.95 17.43
CA GLY A 116 26.10 24.78 15.97
C GLY A 116 24.94 23.99 15.37
N ALA A 117 24.97 23.85 14.04
CA ALA A 117 23.96 23.09 13.30
C ALA A 117 24.03 21.60 13.62
N LEU A 118 22.87 20.94 13.62
CA LEU A 118 22.72 19.52 13.92
C LEU A 118 22.09 18.80 12.74
N THR A 119 22.29 17.49 12.67
CA THR A 119 21.62 16.59 11.74
C THR A 119 20.90 15.51 12.54
N LEU A 120 19.58 15.37 12.33
CA LEU A 120 18.82 14.22 12.83
C LEU A 120 18.64 13.23 11.68
N THR A 121 19.05 11.99 11.90
CA THR A 121 18.77 10.87 10.99
C THR A 121 17.78 9.94 11.67
N LEU A 122 16.66 9.67 11.00
CA LEU A 122 15.61 8.75 11.43
C LEU A 122 15.59 7.55 10.46
N THR A 123 15.61 6.33 10.99
CA THR A 123 15.76 5.08 10.23
C THR A 123 14.64 4.10 10.55
N GLU A 124 14.18 3.37 9.54
CA GLU A 124 13.27 2.22 9.65
C GLU A 124 13.72 1.17 8.64
N GLY A 125 14.34 0.10 9.13
CA GLY A 125 15.00 -0.88 8.26
C GLY A 125 16.02 -0.20 7.33
N GLU A 126 15.87 -0.42 6.02
CA GLU A 126 16.72 0.19 4.98
C GLU A 126 16.33 1.64 4.64
N TRP A 127 15.17 2.11 5.11
CA TRP A 127 14.72 3.47 4.84
C TRP A 127 15.30 4.45 5.86
N SER A 128 15.67 5.65 5.40
CA SER A 128 16.05 6.75 6.29
C SER A 128 15.55 8.10 5.81
N ARG A 129 15.41 9.04 6.76
CA ARG A 129 15.14 10.45 6.52
C ARG A 129 16.10 11.31 7.33
N VAL A 130 16.67 12.30 6.66
CA VAL A 130 17.67 13.21 7.24
C VAL A 130 17.09 14.60 7.34
N PHE A 131 17.24 15.21 8.53
CA PHE A 131 16.80 16.56 8.84
C PHE A 131 18.00 17.41 9.22
N ASN A 132 18.19 18.51 8.49
CA ASN A 132 19.20 19.51 8.83
C ASN A 132 18.57 20.57 9.74
N LEU A 133 19.14 20.75 10.91
CA LEU A 133 18.59 21.55 11.99
C LEU A 133 19.44 22.79 12.24
N ALA A 134 18.77 23.93 12.44
CA ALA A 134 19.42 25.15 12.86
C ALA A 134 20.05 25.00 14.25
N ALA A 135 21.06 25.82 14.56
CA ALA A 135 21.70 25.82 15.86
C ALA A 135 20.73 26.10 17.00
N GLY A 136 20.95 25.46 18.15
CA GLY A 136 20.13 25.63 19.35
C GLY A 136 18.80 24.87 19.34
N LYS A 137 18.54 24.01 18.35
CA LYS A 137 17.40 23.08 18.38
C LYS A 137 17.67 21.94 19.37
N THR A 138 16.64 21.59 20.14
CA THR A 138 16.63 20.50 21.13
C THR A 138 15.51 19.49 20.89
N SER A 139 14.69 19.74 19.88
CA SER A 139 13.61 18.85 19.48
C SER A 139 13.21 19.04 18.02
N LEU A 140 12.56 18.02 17.47
CA LEU A 140 11.93 18.01 16.14
C LEU A 140 10.67 17.16 16.18
N ASP A 141 9.57 17.71 15.65
CA ASP A 141 8.36 16.95 15.35
C ASP A 141 8.52 16.23 14.01
N VAL A 142 8.38 14.91 14.00
CA VAL A 142 8.41 14.09 12.78
C VAL A 142 7.03 13.53 12.47
N THR A 143 6.68 13.48 11.20
CA THR A 143 5.38 13.00 10.69
C THR A 143 5.58 11.97 9.57
N ASN A 144 4.46 11.42 9.07
CA ASN A 144 4.40 10.43 8.00
C ASN A 144 5.13 9.12 8.35
N LEU A 145 4.96 8.67 9.59
CA LEU A 145 5.54 7.43 10.07
C LEU A 145 4.64 6.25 9.69
N VAL A 146 5.25 5.17 9.24
CA VAL A 146 4.58 3.91 8.94
C VAL A 146 4.13 3.29 10.28
N PRO A 147 2.87 2.85 10.40
CA PRO A 147 2.41 2.15 11.61
C PRO A 147 3.10 0.79 11.79
N ASN A 148 3.18 0.34 13.03
CA ASN A 148 3.66 -1.00 13.39
C ASN A 148 5.12 -1.21 13.00
N ARG A 149 5.97 -0.19 13.22
CA ARG A 149 7.40 -0.22 12.91
C ARG A 149 8.23 0.26 14.08
N LYS A 150 9.47 -0.24 14.17
CA LYS A 150 10.52 0.34 15.00
C LYS A 150 11.24 1.42 14.21
N TYR A 151 11.39 2.59 14.81
CA TYR A 151 12.21 3.67 14.29
C TYR A 151 13.39 3.91 15.22
N GLU A 152 14.57 4.06 14.64
CA GLU A 152 15.80 4.43 15.35
C GLU A 152 16.21 5.83 14.90
N TRP A 153 16.74 6.64 15.80
CA TRP A 153 17.19 7.97 15.46
C TRP A 153 18.50 8.33 16.13
N VAL A 154 19.26 9.17 15.43
CA VAL A 154 20.53 9.74 15.90
C VAL A 154 20.61 11.21 15.55
N VAL A 155 21.07 12.03 16.49
CA VAL A 155 21.38 13.44 16.29
C VAL A 155 22.89 13.60 16.34
N THR A 156 23.47 14.17 15.29
CA THR A 156 24.91 14.42 15.18
C THR A 156 25.20 15.90 15.04
N ALA A 157 26.31 16.35 15.62
CA ALA A 157 26.90 17.66 15.35
C ALA A 157 27.55 17.70 13.96
N SER A 158 27.90 18.90 13.49
CA SER A 158 28.50 19.09 12.17
C SER A 158 29.86 18.40 11.96
N ASP A 159 30.57 18.07 13.05
CA ASP A 159 31.82 17.31 13.02
C ASP A 159 31.62 15.78 13.06
N GLY A 160 30.36 15.32 13.06
CA GLY A 160 29.99 13.92 13.12
C GLY A 160 29.85 13.37 14.55
N THR A 161 30.09 14.17 15.58
CA THR A 161 29.93 13.75 16.97
C THR A 161 28.46 13.46 17.26
N GLU A 162 28.15 12.28 17.79
CA GLU A 162 26.82 11.96 18.28
C GLU A 162 26.47 12.80 19.51
N VAL A 163 25.31 13.46 19.44
CA VAL A 163 24.73 14.26 20.52
C VAL A 163 23.77 13.41 21.35
N ALA A 164 22.93 12.61 20.68
CA ALA A 164 21.98 11.70 21.29
C ALA A 164 21.48 10.69 20.25
N SER A 165 21.04 9.52 20.71
CA SER A 165 20.33 8.53 19.92
C SER A 165 19.33 7.79 20.80
N ASP A 166 18.27 7.30 20.19
CA ASP A 166 17.27 6.44 20.84
C ASP A 166 16.42 5.75 19.76
N PHE A 167 15.37 5.03 20.18
CA PHE A 167 14.40 4.43 19.30
C PHE A 167 12.98 4.57 19.85
N PHE A 168 11.97 4.35 19.01
CA PHE A 168 10.58 4.22 19.43
C PHE A 168 9.81 3.28 18.50
N TRP A 169 8.75 2.69 19.02
CA TRP A 169 7.81 1.89 18.23
C TRP A 169 6.58 2.72 17.84
N THR A 170 6.04 2.45 16.65
CA THR A 170 4.79 3.03 16.17
C THR A 170 3.69 1.99 16.13
N LYS A 171 2.42 2.43 16.23
CA LYS A 171 1.23 1.62 16.03
C LYS A 171 0.15 2.35 15.25
N GLY A 172 -0.80 1.61 14.69
CA GLY A 172 -1.95 2.14 13.96
C GLY A 172 -2.31 1.30 12.74
N HIS A 173 -3.38 1.68 12.04
CA HIS A 173 -3.83 0.97 10.84
C HIS A 173 -3.43 1.62 9.52
N LEU A 174 -3.24 2.94 9.48
CA LEU A 174 -3.04 3.69 8.24
C LEU A 174 -1.79 4.56 8.27
N HIS A 175 -0.96 4.44 7.24
CA HIS A 175 0.12 5.37 6.96
C HIS A 175 -0.44 6.62 6.27
N GLN A 176 -0.74 7.64 7.08
CA GLN A 176 -1.20 8.94 6.59
C GLN A 176 -0.01 9.77 6.09
N ILE A 177 -0.23 10.47 4.98
CA ILE A 177 0.79 11.30 4.33
C ILE A 177 0.34 12.75 4.34
N PHE A 178 1.20 13.61 4.88
CA PHE A 178 1.01 15.04 4.88
C PHE A 178 2.31 15.74 4.48
N PHE A 179 2.23 16.52 3.40
CA PHE A 179 3.35 17.34 2.92
C PHE A 179 3.12 18.82 3.20
N THR A 180 1.91 19.32 2.97
CA THR A 180 1.56 20.73 3.20
C THR A 180 0.08 20.88 3.50
N LYS A 181 -0.33 22.07 3.98
CA LYS A 181 -1.75 22.40 4.18
C LYS A 181 -2.58 22.45 2.88
N GLN A 182 -1.92 22.49 1.73
CA GLN A 182 -2.53 22.57 0.40
C GLN A 182 -2.59 21.20 -0.29
N ALA A 183 -1.62 20.32 -0.04
CA ALA A 183 -1.61 18.93 -0.50
C ALA A 183 -2.25 18.02 0.56
N ARG A 184 -3.56 17.79 0.45
CA ARG A 184 -4.38 17.08 1.45
C ARG A 184 -4.83 15.70 0.99
N ASN A 185 -5.48 14.95 1.89
CA ASN A 185 -6.04 13.63 1.63
C ASN A 185 -4.98 12.59 1.21
N GLY A 186 -3.74 12.77 1.71
CA GLY A 186 -2.59 11.93 1.43
C GLY A 186 -2.55 10.68 2.30
N ARG A 187 -2.29 9.52 1.71
CA ARG A 187 -2.05 8.26 2.43
C ARG A 187 -1.39 7.21 1.53
N ASP A 188 -0.77 6.22 2.14
CA ASP A 188 -0.34 4.98 1.50
C ASP A 188 -1.54 4.05 1.23
N LEU A 189 -1.42 3.17 0.23
CA LEU A 189 -2.33 2.04 0.03
C LEU A 189 -1.89 0.77 0.79
N GLY A 190 -0.73 0.78 1.44
CA GLY A 190 -0.24 -0.30 2.29
C GLY A 190 -1.04 -0.51 3.57
N GLY A 191 -0.89 -1.70 4.15
CA GLY A 191 -1.49 -2.10 5.42
C GLY A 191 -2.80 -2.89 5.30
N TRP A 192 -3.50 -2.80 4.17
CA TRP A 192 -4.74 -3.56 3.96
C TRP A 192 -4.47 -5.07 3.86
N LYS A 193 -5.35 -5.87 4.45
CA LYS A 193 -5.32 -7.33 4.33
C LYS A 193 -6.09 -7.79 3.10
N THR A 194 -5.57 -8.78 2.41
CA THR A 194 -6.28 -9.48 1.34
C THR A 194 -7.15 -10.59 1.92
N THR A 195 -8.16 -11.00 1.17
CA THR A 195 -9.01 -12.15 1.52
C THR A 195 -8.26 -13.48 1.51
N ASP A 196 -7.07 -13.53 0.89
CA ASP A 196 -6.16 -14.69 0.89
C ASP A 196 -5.07 -14.63 1.98
N GLY A 197 -5.13 -13.64 2.88
CA GLY A 197 -4.30 -13.55 4.09
C GLY A 197 -2.98 -12.78 3.95
N GLN A 198 -2.67 -12.27 2.76
CA GLN A 198 -1.52 -11.41 2.51
C GLN A 198 -1.78 -9.96 2.95
N THR A 199 -0.73 -9.15 2.99
CA THR A 199 -0.80 -7.73 3.33
C THR A 199 -0.32 -6.88 2.16
N VAL A 200 -0.99 -5.77 1.89
CA VAL A 200 -0.48 -4.77 0.94
C VAL A 200 0.73 -4.07 1.55
N LYS A 201 1.86 -4.11 0.86
CA LYS A 201 3.13 -3.49 1.26
C LYS A 201 2.99 -1.97 1.38
N TYR A 202 3.58 -1.41 2.43
CA TYR A 202 3.78 0.02 2.56
C TYR A 202 4.88 0.53 1.60
N ARG A 203 4.89 1.85 1.40
CA ARG A 203 5.86 2.64 0.64
C ARG A 203 6.00 2.27 -0.83
N LYS A 204 4.95 1.68 -1.41
CA LYS A 204 4.91 1.36 -2.84
C LYS A 204 3.98 2.29 -3.61
N ILE A 205 2.78 2.55 -3.09
CA ILE A 205 1.79 3.38 -3.76
C ILE A 205 1.12 4.31 -2.77
N PHE A 206 1.28 5.60 -3.01
CA PHE A 206 0.62 6.66 -2.28
C PHE A 206 -0.47 7.30 -3.13
N ARG A 207 -1.49 7.84 -2.47
CA ARG A 207 -2.57 8.59 -3.11
C ARG A 207 -2.80 9.93 -2.42
N GLY A 208 -3.31 10.91 -3.15
CA GLY A 208 -3.74 12.16 -2.52
C GLY A 208 -4.38 13.18 -3.46
N GLY A 209 -4.51 14.42 -2.94
CA GLY A 209 -4.88 15.60 -3.72
C GLY A 209 -3.73 16.13 -4.58
N LYS A 210 -4.02 17.21 -5.32
CA LYS A 210 -3.09 17.83 -6.27
C LYS A 210 -1.75 18.17 -5.61
N MET A 211 -0.67 17.69 -6.21
CA MET A 211 0.67 18.23 -6.02
C MET A 211 0.95 19.15 -7.22
N SER A 212 1.21 20.43 -6.96
CA SER A 212 1.65 21.38 -8.00
C SER A 212 2.53 22.43 -7.33
N GLU A 213 3.23 23.25 -8.10
CA GLU A 213 4.16 24.26 -7.56
C GLU A 213 3.53 25.18 -6.50
N ASN A 214 2.23 25.50 -6.62
CA ASN A 214 1.51 26.33 -5.66
C ASN A 214 0.92 25.55 -4.46
N TYR A 215 1.06 24.22 -4.45
CA TYR A 215 0.48 23.32 -3.46
C TYR A 215 1.56 22.64 -2.62
N ILE A 216 2.74 22.38 -3.17
CA ILE A 216 3.84 21.74 -2.45
C ILE A 216 5.04 22.69 -2.38
N ASP A 217 5.35 23.14 -1.17
CA ASP A 217 6.48 24.01 -0.89
C ASP A 217 7.80 23.22 -0.83
N ALA A 218 8.93 23.91 -0.60
CA ALA A 218 10.23 23.27 -0.56
C ALA A 218 10.36 22.22 0.56
N ALA A 219 9.62 22.37 1.68
CA ALA A 219 9.62 21.37 2.75
C ALA A 219 8.81 20.15 2.33
N GLY A 220 7.58 20.35 1.84
CA GLY A 220 6.74 19.26 1.35
C GLY A 220 7.40 18.46 0.21
N LYS A 221 8.15 19.11 -0.69
CA LYS A 221 8.93 18.40 -1.72
C LYS A 221 10.00 17.50 -1.11
N ARG A 222 10.74 17.99 -0.12
CA ARG A 222 11.74 17.18 0.59
C ARG A 222 11.09 16.01 1.30
N ASP A 223 9.95 16.23 1.95
CA ASP A 223 9.23 15.16 2.66
C ASP A 223 8.69 14.10 1.70
N ALA A 224 8.13 14.51 0.56
CA ALA A 224 7.68 13.57 -0.48
C ALA A 224 8.82 12.74 -1.06
N LEU A 225 9.96 13.37 -1.35
CA LEU A 225 11.17 12.65 -1.80
C LEU A 225 11.72 11.73 -0.70
N ALA A 226 11.64 12.15 0.57
CA ALA A 226 12.04 11.34 1.70
C ALA A 226 11.10 10.15 1.94
N GLU A 227 9.83 10.17 1.50
CA GLU A 227 9.00 8.96 1.44
C GLU A 227 9.45 7.97 0.36
N GLY A 228 10.42 8.34 -0.47
CA GLY A 228 10.88 7.54 -1.60
C GLY A 228 10.02 7.69 -2.85
N ILE A 229 9.13 8.69 -2.93
CA ILE A 229 8.32 8.92 -4.13
C ILE A 229 9.25 9.26 -5.31
N LYS A 230 9.17 8.43 -6.36
CA LYS A 230 9.97 8.55 -7.59
C LYS A 230 9.12 8.64 -8.86
N ALA A 231 7.80 8.51 -8.73
CA ALA A 231 6.87 8.57 -9.85
C ALA A 231 5.55 9.25 -9.48
N GLU A 232 4.94 9.95 -10.43
CA GLU A 232 3.68 10.66 -10.30
C GLU A 232 2.69 10.22 -11.37
N LEU A 233 1.47 9.87 -10.95
CA LEU A 233 0.35 9.60 -11.85
C LEU A 233 -0.73 10.68 -11.68
N GLU A 234 -0.79 11.58 -12.65
CA GLU A 234 -1.72 12.71 -12.68
C GLU A 234 -3.01 12.32 -13.40
N LEU A 235 -4.09 12.12 -12.64
CA LEU A 235 -5.37 11.67 -13.21
C LEU A 235 -6.23 12.83 -13.74
N ARG A 236 -5.84 14.10 -13.55
CA ARG A 236 -6.62 15.25 -14.04
C ARG A 236 -6.45 15.47 -15.53
N GLU A 237 -7.53 15.96 -16.14
CA GLU A 237 -7.49 16.64 -17.42
C GLU A 237 -7.19 18.13 -17.17
N GLU A 238 -5.93 18.54 -17.26
CA GLU A 238 -5.54 19.95 -17.36
C GLU A 238 -4.62 20.12 -18.58
N GLU A 239 -5.00 21.04 -19.47
CA GLU A 239 -4.24 21.43 -20.68
C GLU A 239 -2.86 22.02 -20.35
N SER A 240 -2.65 22.43 -19.09
CA SER A 240 -1.40 22.95 -18.54
C SER A 240 -0.65 21.96 -17.64
N ALA A 241 -1.05 20.68 -17.58
CA ALA A 241 -0.33 19.67 -16.80
C ALA A 241 1.12 19.61 -17.31
N SER A 242 2.03 20.12 -16.48
CA SER A 242 3.46 20.09 -16.73
C SER A 242 3.87 18.65 -17.01
N LYS A 243 4.68 18.43 -18.05
CA LYS A 243 5.35 17.14 -18.29
C LYS A 243 6.49 16.86 -17.30
N VAL A 244 6.59 17.68 -16.26
CA VAL A 244 7.60 17.61 -15.21
C VAL A 244 6.86 17.66 -13.89
N SER A 245 7.13 16.69 -13.02
CA SER A 245 6.58 16.66 -11.67
C SER A 245 7.00 17.91 -10.88
N PRO A 246 6.13 18.49 -10.04
CA PRO A 246 6.51 19.51 -9.06
C PRO A 246 7.60 19.04 -8.08
N LEU A 247 7.80 17.73 -7.92
CA LEU A 247 8.84 17.15 -7.06
C LEU A 247 10.24 17.22 -7.69
N GLY A 248 10.33 17.35 -9.02
CA GLY A 248 11.60 17.49 -9.73
C GLY A 248 11.62 16.78 -11.08
N LYS A 249 12.68 17.04 -11.85
CA LYS A 249 12.89 16.45 -13.18
C LYS A 249 13.23 14.95 -13.16
N ASP A 250 13.66 14.44 -12.01
CA ASP A 250 14.08 13.04 -11.85
C ASP A 250 12.91 12.13 -11.43
N ILE A 251 11.68 12.67 -11.49
CA ILE A 251 10.44 11.98 -11.14
C ILE A 251 9.72 11.61 -12.43
N ASP A 252 9.46 10.31 -12.59
CA ASP A 252 8.70 9.81 -13.72
C ASP A 252 7.26 10.30 -13.64
N ILE A 253 6.66 10.70 -14.76
CA ILE A 253 5.30 11.22 -14.77
C ILE A 253 4.45 10.59 -15.87
N CYS A 254 3.24 10.19 -15.50
CA CYS A 254 2.20 9.78 -16.44
C CYS A 254 0.94 10.60 -16.19
N ALA A 255 0.38 11.16 -17.26
CA ALA A 255 -0.86 11.92 -17.22
C ALA A 255 -1.83 11.35 -18.27
N PRO A 256 -2.64 10.33 -17.92
CA PRO A 256 -3.62 9.74 -18.85
C PRO A 256 -4.81 10.66 -19.17
N TYR A 257 -5.01 11.74 -18.39
CA TYR A 257 -6.05 12.76 -18.55
C TYR A 257 -7.50 12.23 -18.45
N PHE A 258 -8.03 12.06 -17.24
CA PHE A 258 -9.43 11.69 -17.04
C PHE A 258 -10.31 12.90 -16.72
N LEU A 259 -11.39 13.08 -17.48
CA LEU A 259 -12.37 14.15 -17.25
C LEU A 259 -13.22 13.84 -15.99
N HIS A 260 -13.61 12.58 -15.83
CA HIS A 260 -14.52 12.12 -14.78
C HIS A 260 -13.92 10.95 -14.00
N GLY A 261 -14.47 10.68 -12.80
CA GLY A 261 -14.20 9.46 -12.05
C GLY A 261 -15.25 8.38 -12.31
N TYR A 262 -15.22 7.32 -11.49
CA TYR A 262 -16.18 6.23 -11.45
C TYR A 262 -16.30 5.49 -12.78
N LYS A 263 -17.52 5.02 -13.13
CA LYS A 263 -17.78 4.28 -14.36
C LYS A 263 -17.25 4.98 -15.62
N ALA A 264 -17.42 6.31 -15.72
CA ALA A 264 -16.94 7.06 -16.88
C ALA A 264 -15.41 6.92 -17.07
N MET A 265 -14.64 6.95 -15.99
CA MET A 265 -13.19 6.69 -16.01
C MET A 265 -12.88 5.26 -16.49
N LEU A 266 -13.64 4.28 -16.01
CA LEU A 266 -13.44 2.86 -16.35
C LEU A 266 -13.83 2.52 -17.81
N GLU A 267 -14.74 3.31 -18.41
CA GLU A 267 -15.08 3.21 -19.83
C GLU A 267 -13.96 3.74 -20.74
N GLU A 268 -13.06 4.58 -20.22
CA GLU A 268 -11.87 5.04 -20.93
C GLU A 268 -10.72 4.00 -20.85
N GLY A 269 -11.00 2.76 -21.26
CA GLY A 269 -10.13 1.60 -21.04
C GLY A 269 -8.67 1.77 -21.49
N ALA A 270 -8.41 2.45 -22.62
CA ALA A 270 -7.04 2.72 -23.07
C ALA A 270 -6.23 3.60 -22.09
N LYS A 271 -6.89 4.58 -21.45
CA LYS A 271 -6.28 5.45 -20.44
C LYS A 271 -6.07 4.71 -19.13
N VAL A 272 -7.01 3.83 -18.75
CA VAL A 272 -6.87 2.98 -17.55
C VAL A 272 -5.74 1.98 -17.72
N LYS A 273 -5.61 1.36 -18.90
CA LYS A 273 -4.47 0.49 -19.24
C LYS A 273 -3.14 1.24 -19.09
N MET A 274 -3.03 2.43 -19.69
CA MET A 274 -1.84 3.27 -19.58
C MET A 274 -1.48 3.58 -18.11
N ALA A 275 -2.47 3.97 -17.30
CA ALA A 275 -2.27 4.27 -15.89
C ALA A 275 -1.80 3.05 -15.09
N PHE A 276 -2.40 1.87 -15.32
CA PHE A 276 -2.04 0.64 -14.65
C PHE A 276 -0.64 0.17 -15.05
N GLU A 277 -0.33 0.12 -16.34
CA GLU A 277 0.99 -0.28 -16.85
C GLU A 277 2.10 0.66 -16.36
N PHE A 278 1.83 1.96 -16.27
CA PHE A 278 2.77 2.91 -15.67
C PHE A 278 3.09 2.55 -14.22
N VAL A 279 2.08 2.26 -13.39
CA VAL A 279 2.27 1.85 -12.00
C VAL A 279 3.12 0.58 -11.93
N VAL A 280 2.77 -0.47 -12.69
CA VAL A 280 3.52 -1.74 -12.65
C VAL A 280 4.98 -1.55 -13.08
N ASN A 281 5.24 -0.77 -14.13
CA ASN A 281 6.60 -0.50 -14.59
C ASN A 281 7.41 0.28 -13.55
N CYS A 282 6.82 1.29 -12.90
CA CYS A 282 7.49 2.00 -11.81
C CYS A 282 7.84 1.05 -10.65
N LEU A 283 6.92 0.17 -10.25
CA LEU A 283 7.16 -0.77 -9.16
C LEU A 283 8.25 -1.80 -9.50
N ARG A 284 8.35 -2.26 -10.76
CA ARG A 284 9.45 -3.14 -11.22
C ARG A 284 10.83 -2.50 -11.06
N GLU A 285 10.90 -1.18 -11.14
CA GLU A 285 12.13 -0.39 -10.97
C GLU A 285 12.32 0.14 -9.54
N ASP A 286 11.51 -0.32 -8.58
CA ASP A 286 11.48 0.19 -7.21
C ASP A 286 11.33 1.71 -7.13
N LYS A 287 10.37 2.21 -7.92
CA LYS A 287 9.92 3.60 -7.96
C LYS A 287 8.52 3.73 -7.35
N PRO A 288 8.42 4.04 -6.05
CA PRO A 288 7.14 4.32 -5.41
C PRO A 288 6.36 5.43 -6.13
N VAL A 289 5.07 5.18 -6.33
CA VAL A 289 4.18 6.03 -7.14
C VAL A 289 3.28 6.84 -6.23
N PHE A 290 3.19 8.16 -6.43
CA PHE A 290 2.13 8.98 -5.88
C PHE A 290 1.12 9.32 -6.97
N PHE A 291 -0.13 8.88 -6.83
CA PHE A 291 -1.18 9.19 -7.80
C PHE A 291 -2.23 10.12 -7.22
N HIS A 292 -2.70 11.07 -8.02
CA HIS A 292 -3.62 12.08 -7.53
C HIS A 292 -4.60 12.58 -8.57
N CYS A 293 -5.58 13.35 -8.08
CA CYS A 293 -6.43 14.18 -8.91
C CYS A 293 -6.49 15.59 -8.31
N ALA A 294 -7.65 16.27 -8.34
CA ALA A 294 -7.77 17.61 -7.75
C ALA A 294 -7.68 17.55 -6.22
N ILE A 295 -8.50 16.69 -5.60
CA ILE A 295 -8.68 16.62 -4.15
C ILE A 295 -8.43 15.22 -3.59
N GLY A 296 -8.03 14.27 -4.44
CA GLY A 296 -7.75 12.89 -4.05
C GLY A 296 -8.99 12.04 -3.78
N SER A 297 -10.15 12.43 -4.31
CA SER A 297 -11.46 11.81 -4.04
C SER A 297 -11.90 10.85 -5.13
N ASP A 298 -12.43 11.35 -6.25
CA ASP A 298 -13.25 10.53 -7.16
C ASP A 298 -12.42 9.72 -8.16
N ARG A 299 -11.58 10.37 -8.96
CA ARG A 299 -10.66 9.69 -9.89
C ARG A 299 -9.64 8.86 -9.14
N THR A 300 -9.02 9.46 -8.13
CA THR A 300 -8.11 8.77 -7.20
C THR A 300 -8.80 7.59 -6.50
N GLY A 301 -10.03 7.77 -6.00
CA GLY A 301 -10.78 6.69 -5.36
C GLY A 301 -11.14 5.57 -6.33
N THR A 302 -11.55 5.92 -7.56
CA THR A 302 -11.85 4.93 -8.61
C THR A 302 -10.63 4.09 -8.96
N PHE A 303 -9.47 4.73 -9.09
CA PHE A 303 -8.22 4.02 -9.33
C PHE A 303 -7.80 3.18 -8.12
N SER A 304 -8.04 3.65 -6.89
CA SER A 304 -7.75 2.89 -5.66
C SER A 304 -8.60 1.61 -5.57
N ILE A 305 -9.90 1.69 -5.92
CA ILE A 305 -10.79 0.52 -6.01
C ILE A 305 -10.23 -0.51 -6.99
N LEU A 306 -9.74 -0.06 -8.16
CA LEU A 306 -9.12 -0.93 -9.16
C LEU A 306 -7.86 -1.61 -8.60
N LEU A 307 -6.94 -0.85 -8.01
CA LEU A 307 -5.68 -1.38 -7.48
C LEU A 307 -5.93 -2.35 -6.31
N LEU A 308 -6.71 -1.95 -5.30
CA LEU A 308 -7.01 -2.80 -4.15
C LEU A 308 -7.87 -4.01 -4.53
N GLY A 309 -8.79 -3.84 -5.48
CA GLY A 309 -9.62 -4.92 -6.01
C GLY A 309 -8.80 -6.01 -6.68
N VAL A 310 -7.83 -5.67 -7.54
CA VAL A 310 -6.95 -6.68 -8.17
C VAL A 310 -5.95 -7.29 -7.16
N LEU A 311 -5.63 -6.59 -6.08
CA LEU A 311 -4.87 -7.15 -4.95
C LEU A 311 -5.72 -8.12 -4.10
N GLY A 312 -7.04 -8.09 -4.22
CA GLY A 312 -7.94 -8.99 -3.49
C GLY A 312 -8.24 -8.53 -2.06
N VAL A 313 -8.12 -7.22 -1.81
CA VAL A 313 -8.59 -6.58 -0.57
C VAL A 313 -10.12 -6.74 -0.47
N SER A 314 -10.62 -6.94 0.75
CA SER A 314 -12.04 -7.18 1.01
C SER A 314 -12.92 -5.99 0.59
N GLU A 315 -14.18 -6.24 0.25
CA GLU A 315 -15.13 -5.15 -0.03
C GLU A 315 -15.24 -4.16 1.14
N PRO A 316 -15.39 -4.60 2.40
CA PRO A 316 -15.43 -3.71 3.54
C PRO A 316 -14.22 -2.80 3.65
N ASP A 317 -13.02 -3.32 3.39
CA ASP A 317 -11.79 -2.53 3.49
C ASP A 317 -11.63 -1.56 2.32
N ILE A 318 -12.04 -1.94 1.09
CA ILE A 318 -12.11 -1.02 -0.04
C ILE A 318 -13.11 0.13 0.24
N CYS A 319 -14.26 -0.20 0.81
CA CYS A 319 -15.25 0.81 1.24
C CYS A 319 -14.65 1.74 2.31
N LYS A 320 -13.90 1.20 3.28
CA LYS A 320 -13.21 2.02 4.29
C LYS A 320 -12.20 2.96 3.70
N GLU A 321 -11.31 2.43 2.86
CA GLU A 321 -10.27 3.19 2.20
C GLU A 321 -10.85 4.37 1.41
N TYR A 322 -11.95 4.13 0.69
CA TYR A 322 -12.63 5.14 -0.08
C TYR A 322 -13.25 6.25 0.79
N GLU A 323 -13.80 5.91 1.96
CA GLU A 323 -14.45 6.82 2.90
C GLU A 323 -13.44 7.61 3.76
N ILE A 324 -12.18 7.19 3.86
CA ILE A 324 -11.11 7.99 4.49
C ILE A 324 -10.98 9.39 3.85
N THR A 325 -11.40 9.56 2.60
CA THR A 325 -11.47 10.87 1.94
C THR A 325 -12.28 11.94 2.68
N TYR A 326 -13.23 11.56 3.55
CA TYR A 326 -14.02 12.51 4.32
C TYR A 326 -13.27 13.21 5.44
N PHE A 327 -12.13 12.67 5.85
CA PHE A 327 -11.35 13.19 6.97
C PHE A 327 -10.46 14.39 6.60
N ALA A 328 -10.45 14.81 5.32
CA ALA A 328 -9.79 16.04 4.88
C ALA A 328 -10.67 17.31 5.07
N PRO A 329 -10.13 18.53 5.10
CA PRO A 329 -10.93 19.74 5.36
C PRO A 329 -11.97 20.08 4.27
N GLU A 330 -13.09 20.67 4.68
CA GLU A 330 -14.29 20.98 3.87
C GLU A 330 -14.03 21.96 2.71
N LYS A 331 -13.12 22.93 2.88
CA LYS A 331 -12.79 23.98 1.89
C LYS A 331 -12.32 23.46 0.52
N TRP A 332 -11.94 22.19 0.44
CA TRP A 332 -11.54 21.50 -0.78
C TRP A 332 -12.71 20.77 -1.47
N SER A 333 -13.93 20.99 -1.01
CA SER A 333 -15.13 20.20 -1.39
C SER A 333 -16.27 21.05 -1.90
N VAL A 334 -16.05 22.37 -1.98
CA VAL A 334 -17.09 23.33 -2.30
C VAL A 334 -17.01 23.62 -3.79
N THR A 335 -17.89 23.00 -4.57
CA THR A 335 -18.23 23.49 -5.90
C THR A 335 -19.47 24.35 -5.75
N ASN A 336 -19.41 25.64 -6.10
CA ASN A 336 -20.54 26.57 -6.10
C ASN A 336 -21.31 26.68 -4.76
N GLY A 337 -20.61 26.81 -3.63
CA GLY A 337 -21.24 27.04 -2.33
C GLY A 337 -22.04 25.86 -1.77
N LYS A 338 -21.99 24.68 -2.42
CA LYS A 338 -22.55 23.43 -1.90
C LYS A 338 -21.40 22.54 -1.43
N VAL A 339 -21.53 22.04 -0.22
CA VAL A 339 -20.66 21.02 0.36
C VAL A 339 -20.94 19.72 -0.41
N ASP A 340 -20.20 19.45 -1.47
CA ASP A 340 -20.36 18.21 -2.26
C ASP A 340 -19.67 17.01 -1.58
N ARG A 341 -19.50 17.10 -0.25
CA ARG A 341 -18.99 16.06 0.66
C ARG A 341 -20.08 15.40 1.48
N LEU A 342 -21.31 15.51 1.02
CA LEU A 342 -22.20 14.38 1.18
C LEU A 342 -22.00 13.55 -0.08
N ARG A 343 -21.18 12.47 -0.11
CA ARG A 343 -21.49 11.43 -1.11
C ARG A 343 -22.78 10.75 -0.62
N THR A 344 -23.90 11.49 -0.59
CA THR A 344 -25.26 10.98 -0.46
C THR A 344 -25.70 10.28 -1.73
N ASN A 345 -24.86 10.29 -2.78
CA ASN A 345 -25.16 9.67 -4.05
C ASN A 345 -24.36 8.37 -4.26
N LYS A 346 -24.80 7.32 -3.55
CA LYS A 346 -24.31 5.93 -3.69
C LYS A 346 -24.20 5.50 -5.15
N ASN A 347 -25.01 6.10 -6.02
CA ASN A 347 -25.09 5.75 -7.42
C ASN A 347 -23.75 5.88 -8.16
N ARG A 348 -22.88 6.87 -7.86
CA ARG A 348 -21.61 7.00 -8.60
C ARG A 348 -20.58 5.94 -8.21
N TYR A 349 -20.37 5.74 -6.91
CA TYR A 349 -19.51 4.67 -6.40
C TYR A 349 -20.02 3.30 -6.89
N LEU A 350 -21.32 3.03 -6.71
CA LEU A 350 -21.92 1.80 -7.20
C LEU A 350 -21.85 1.67 -8.71
N GLN A 351 -21.90 2.74 -9.49
CA GLN A 351 -21.71 2.63 -10.94
C GLN A 351 -20.33 2.09 -11.28
N ALA A 352 -19.27 2.49 -10.56
CA ALA A 352 -17.94 1.93 -10.75
C ALA A 352 -17.88 0.45 -10.35
N ILE A 353 -18.40 0.12 -9.17
CA ILE A 353 -18.48 -1.27 -8.70
C ILE A 353 -19.28 -2.14 -9.66
N ASN A 354 -20.51 -1.74 -9.98
CA ASN A 354 -21.40 -2.49 -10.88
C ASN A 354 -20.77 -2.65 -12.26
N TYR A 355 -19.97 -1.69 -12.72
CA TYR A 355 -19.23 -1.81 -13.96
C TYR A 355 -18.21 -2.96 -13.88
N PHE A 356 -17.39 -3.04 -12.83
CA PHE A 356 -16.52 -4.21 -12.63
C PHE A 356 -17.31 -5.52 -12.54
N LEU A 357 -18.43 -5.51 -11.81
CA LEU A 357 -19.28 -6.70 -11.67
C LEU A 357 -19.87 -7.19 -13.00
N THR A 358 -19.92 -6.38 -14.06
CA THR A 358 -20.33 -6.86 -15.40
C THR A 358 -19.35 -7.85 -16.02
N PHE A 359 -18.10 -7.91 -15.52
CA PHE A 359 -17.06 -8.82 -16.02
C PHE A 359 -17.05 -10.18 -15.29
N GLY A 360 -17.87 -10.37 -14.24
CA GLY A 360 -17.83 -11.60 -13.46
C GLY A 360 -19.01 -11.77 -12.51
N THR A 361 -18.77 -12.46 -11.40
CA THR A 361 -19.78 -12.69 -10.37
C THR A 361 -19.39 -11.97 -9.09
N TYR A 362 -20.40 -11.44 -8.40
CA TYR A 362 -20.27 -10.74 -7.13
C TYR A 362 -19.39 -11.45 -6.07
N LYS A 363 -19.39 -12.79 -6.05
CA LYS A 363 -18.63 -13.59 -5.07
C LYS A 363 -17.10 -13.50 -5.19
N ASP A 364 -16.57 -12.94 -6.27
CA ASP A 364 -15.13 -12.79 -6.51
C ASP A 364 -14.86 -11.46 -7.21
N PHE A 365 -14.82 -10.39 -6.42
CA PHE A 365 -14.57 -9.05 -6.94
C PHE A 365 -13.17 -8.93 -7.58
N ARG A 366 -12.16 -9.62 -7.03
CA ARG A 366 -10.82 -9.67 -7.62
C ARG A 366 -10.87 -10.19 -9.05
N ALA A 367 -11.53 -11.32 -9.29
CA ALA A 367 -11.67 -11.87 -10.63
C ALA A 367 -12.45 -10.94 -11.57
N CYS A 368 -13.39 -10.15 -11.06
CA CYS A 368 -14.10 -9.14 -11.85
C CYS A 368 -13.15 -8.02 -12.32
N VAL A 369 -12.32 -7.50 -11.42
CA VAL A 369 -11.33 -6.46 -11.74
C VAL A 369 -10.24 -6.99 -12.68
N GLU A 370 -9.75 -8.21 -12.45
CA GLU A 370 -8.77 -8.88 -13.32
C GLU A 370 -9.31 -9.05 -14.73
N LYS A 371 -10.55 -9.55 -14.89
CA LYS A 371 -11.19 -9.68 -16.21
C LYS A 371 -11.42 -8.34 -16.89
N TYR A 372 -11.73 -7.29 -16.13
CA TYR A 372 -11.79 -5.93 -16.69
C TYR A 372 -10.42 -5.49 -17.23
N LEU A 373 -9.33 -5.65 -16.45
CA LEU A 373 -7.97 -5.30 -16.88
C LEU A 373 -7.55 -6.06 -18.14
N LEU A 374 -7.82 -7.37 -18.20
CA LEU A 374 -7.58 -8.18 -19.38
C LEU A 374 -8.40 -7.68 -20.59
N SER A 375 -9.66 -7.29 -20.38
CA SER A 375 -10.56 -6.82 -21.45
C SER A 375 -10.10 -5.51 -22.10
N ILE A 376 -9.40 -4.66 -21.35
CA ILE A 376 -8.83 -3.40 -21.86
C ILE A 376 -7.40 -3.59 -22.40
N GLY A 377 -6.87 -4.81 -22.37
CA GLY A 377 -5.59 -5.20 -22.98
C GLY A 377 -4.38 -5.17 -22.05
N VAL A 378 -4.55 -5.07 -20.73
CA VAL A 378 -3.46 -5.29 -19.76
C VAL A 378 -3.07 -6.78 -19.80
N SER A 379 -1.77 -7.08 -19.76
CA SER A 379 -1.32 -8.47 -19.82
C SER A 379 -1.53 -9.21 -18.48
N GLN A 380 -1.73 -10.52 -18.53
CA GLN A 380 -1.76 -11.36 -17.32
C GLN A 380 -0.45 -11.23 -16.51
N GLN A 381 0.68 -11.03 -17.21
CA GLN A 381 1.97 -10.85 -16.57
C GLN A 381 2.02 -9.55 -15.76
N ASP A 382 1.54 -8.42 -16.29
CA ASP A 382 1.51 -7.16 -15.55
C ASP A 382 0.61 -7.25 -14.31
N ILE A 383 -0.52 -7.95 -14.39
CA ILE A 383 -1.41 -8.21 -13.24
C ILE A 383 -0.71 -9.07 -12.19
N SER A 384 0.00 -10.11 -12.62
CA SER A 384 0.71 -11.02 -11.72
C SER A 384 1.90 -10.33 -11.03
N ASP A 385 2.68 -9.56 -11.79
CA ASP A 385 3.80 -8.77 -11.28
C ASP A 385 3.30 -7.70 -10.30
N PHE A 386 2.20 -7.01 -10.62
CA PHE A 386 1.60 -6.04 -9.72
C PHE A 386 1.29 -6.66 -8.35
N ARG A 387 0.64 -7.83 -8.34
CA ARG A 387 0.31 -8.54 -7.10
C ARG A 387 1.59 -8.95 -6.34
N ALA A 388 2.57 -9.53 -7.03
CA ALA A 388 3.82 -9.97 -6.39
C ALA A 388 4.64 -8.79 -5.81
N LEU A 389 4.65 -7.65 -6.48
CA LEU A 389 5.35 -6.44 -6.04
C LEU A 389 4.66 -5.75 -4.87
N MET A 390 3.33 -5.89 -4.74
CA MET A 390 2.51 -5.21 -3.75
C MET A 390 2.12 -6.05 -2.53
N LEU A 391 2.25 -7.37 -2.56
CA LEU A 391 1.82 -8.25 -1.46
C LEU A 391 3.00 -8.88 -0.71
N GLU A 392 2.88 -8.99 0.61
CA GLU A 392 3.76 -9.73 1.53
C GLU A 392 3.00 -10.66 2.47
#